data_AF-A0A699YZE8-F1
#
_entry.id   AF-A0A699YZE8-F1
#
_cell.length_a   1.000
_cell.length_b   1.000
_cell.length_c   1.000
_cell.angle_alpha   90.00
_cell.angle_beta   90.00
_cell.angle_gamma   90.00
#
_symmetry.space_group_name_H-M   'P 1'
#
loop_
_entity.id
_entity.type
_entity.pdbx_description
1 polymer ?
#
loop_
_entity_poly.entity_id
_entity_poly.type
_entity_poly.pdbx_seq_one_letter_code
_entity_poly.pdbx_strand_id
1 'polypeptide(L)'
;MGVASAGVCDAIPSCAALRLVPACCPACRRGHSARQHTYDPAPRRKQDLEQLVSAVEELPFLSSSSQVEQTSWLLWCFADWARQPENSRARMTPAQCNAVLDLLQRMAVEARGVKAGNPPAPPPMQQFNARQLNMAAWSLGQLQPHLPAATVTAACTALACHSASSEAMKRGSWRDWSTLLHGLATAGMQCSSSPDLTRLCDQAVQLLPGKLARGAAGQDISMTLLAMVKSDYTGSAQPLLQSVTAAISQGDIMRDAKPQAWANLIWAASKLPGCRQEARQLLSLFSARAQAVVPGLNAQDVSNILYAMGLVLWHDKEVCRQLAERAAQAQTWHAATQLLSTLRQYDPPPRPKQDLEQLVSAVEELPFLSSSSQVEQTSQLLWCFADWARQPENSRARMTQAQCNAVLDLLQHMAGGARDETAGKPPPLPPLQQFDARQLDMAAWSLGKLKSHLPAAAVTSACTALARHSASSEAMKRGSWRSAAAAWEAGQGARTWPTAFMAWPALATWIAQCAAWQQGWPRQT
;
A
#
# COMPACT_ATOMS: atom_id res chain seq x y z
N MET A 1 2.15 31.26 -75.66
CA MET A 1 3.41 31.49 -74.94
C MET A 1 3.15 31.28 -73.46
N GLY A 2 3.73 30.25 -72.85
CA GLY A 2 3.52 29.91 -71.43
C GLY A 2 3.94 28.47 -71.17
N VAL A 3 5.17 28.33 -70.70
CA VAL A 3 5.95 27.09 -70.55
C VAL A 3 5.47 26.28 -69.34
N ALA A 4 5.27 24.98 -69.53
CA ALA A 4 5.08 24.00 -68.46
C ALA A 4 6.42 23.74 -67.75
N SER A 5 6.43 23.84 -66.42
CA SER A 5 7.51 23.34 -65.57
C SER A 5 7.01 22.11 -64.83
N ALA A 6 7.51 20.95 -65.24
CA ALA A 6 7.43 19.70 -64.48
C ALA A 6 8.56 19.73 -63.43
N GLY A 7 8.18 19.89 -62.16
CA GLY A 7 9.08 19.80 -61.01
C GLY A 7 9.03 18.39 -60.42
N VAL A 8 10.17 17.73 -60.53
CA VAL A 8 10.56 16.42 -59.97
C VAL A 8 10.25 16.31 -58.47
N CYS A 9 9.51 15.27 -58.08
CA CYS A 9 9.47 14.73 -56.72
C CYS A 9 9.70 13.22 -56.82
N ASP A 10 10.97 12.82 -56.92
CA ASP A 10 11.40 11.43 -56.75
C ASP A 10 12.26 11.29 -55.49
N ALA A 11 12.01 10.18 -54.80
CA ALA A 11 12.84 9.49 -53.82
C ALA A 11 12.96 10.05 -52.38
N ILE A 12 11.98 9.71 -51.55
CA ILE A 12 12.26 9.20 -50.18
C ILE A 12 11.51 7.87 -50.01
N PRO A 13 12.19 6.71 -50.05
CA PRO A 13 11.58 5.43 -49.76
C PRO A 13 11.92 5.01 -48.32
N SER A 14 11.16 5.44 -47.32
CA SER A 14 11.12 4.72 -46.02
C SER A 14 9.99 5.19 -45.12
N CYS A 15 8.85 4.50 -45.22
CA CYS A 15 7.82 4.37 -44.18
C CYS A 15 6.96 3.11 -44.40
N ALA A 16 7.12 2.42 -45.54
CA ALA A 16 6.39 1.19 -45.86
C ALA A 16 6.99 -0.08 -45.22
N ALA A 17 8.15 0.00 -44.56
CA ALA A 17 8.83 -1.17 -43.99
C ALA A 17 8.28 -1.60 -42.61
N LEU A 18 7.72 -0.68 -41.82
CA LEU A 18 7.07 -1.01 -40.55
C LEU A 18 5.57 -1.32 -40.78
N ARG A 19 5.27 -2.53 -41.25
CA ARG A 19 3.91 -3.12 -41.22
C ARG A 19 3.50 -3.48 -39.78
N LEU A 20 3.54 -2.52 -38.86
CA LEU A 20 2.98 -2.63 -37.51
C LEU A 20 1.62 -1.90 -37.38
N VAL A 21 1.09 -1.36 -38.48
CA VAL A 21 -0.30 -0.89 -38.58
C VAL A 21 -1.11 -1.94 -39.36
N PRO A 22 -2.27 -2.42 -38.88
CA PRO A 22 -3.05 -3.41 -39.61
C PRO A 22 -3.60 -2.80 -40.90
N ALA A 23 -3.58 -3.59 -41.98
CA ALA A 23 -4.25 -3.24 -43.23
C ALA A 23 -5.74 -2.97 -42.95
N CYS A 24 -6.15 -1.70 -43.13
CA CYS A 24 -7.55 -1.32 -43.11
C CYS A 24 -8.33 -2.12 -44.15
N CYS A 25 -9.38 -2.80 -43.69
CA CYS A 25 -10.36 -3.48 -44.53
C CYS A 25 -11.04 -2.46 -45.49
N PRO A 26 -11.21 -2.74 -46.80
CA PRO A 26 -11.77 -1.78 -47.76
C PRO A 26 -13.26 -1.44 -47.56
N ALA A 27 -13.96 -2.03 -46.59
CA ALA A 27 -15.41 -1.90 -46.43
C ALA A 27 -15.87 -0.71 -45.54
N CYS A 28 -14.97 0.07 -44.94
CA CYS A 28 -15.35 1.14 -43.99
C CYS A 28 -15.44 2.56 -44.59
N ARG A 29 -15.56 2.73 -45.91
CA ARG A 29 -15.88 4.03 -46.52
C ARG A 29 -17.39 4.20 -46.72
N ARG A 30 -18.10 4.61 -45.67
CA ARG A 30 -19.28 5.51 -45.70
C ARG A 30 -19.94 5.53 -44.32
N GLY A 31 -19.89 6.67 -43.63
CA GLY A 31 -20.64 6.91 -42.41
C GLY A 31 -19.85 7.73 -41.39
N HIS A 32 -19.78 9.05 -41.60
CA HIS A 32 -19.33 9.98 -40.58
C HIS A 32 -20.38 10.09 -39.48
N SER A 33 -20.15 9.38 -38.37
CA SER A 33 -20.69 9.75 -37.07
C SER A 33 -19.68 9.36 -36.00
N ALA A 34 -19.42 10.27 -35.06
CA ALA A 34 -18.34 10.23 -34.09
C ALA A 34 -18.36 8.94 -33.25
N ARG A 35 -17.64 7.91 -33.70
CA ARG A 35 -17.29 6.75 -32.88
C ARG A 35 -16.02 7.07 -32.12
N GLN A 36 -16.11 7.05 -30.79
CA GLN A 36 -14.93 6.92 -29.93
C GLN A 36 -14.06 5.79 -30.49
N HIS A 37 -12.81 6.11 -30.82
CA HIS A 37 -11.82 5.12 -31.22
C HIS A 37 -11.57 4.16 -30.05
N THR A 38 -12.36 3.09 -30.02
CA THR A 38 -11.98 1.86 -29.33
C THR A 38 -10.73 1.37 -30.05
N TYR A 39 -9.57 1.47 -29.39
CA TYR A 39 -8.37 0.86 -29.94
C TYR A 39 -8.64 -0.63 -30.07
N ASP A 40 -8.26 -1.17 -31.22
CA ASP A 40 -8.26 -2.59 -31.55
C ASP A 40 -7.57 -3.40 -30.44
N PRO A 41 -7.86 -4.72 -30.32
CA PRO A 41 -7.47 -5.51 -29.17
C PRO A 41 -5.96 -5.48 -28.95
N ALA A 42 -5.58 -5.61 -27.68
CA ALA A 42 -4.20 -5.69 -27.22
C ALA A 42 -3.33 -6.59 -28.12
N PRO A 43 -2.04 -6.24 -28.32
CA PRO A 43 -1.14 -7.02 -29.15
C PRO A 43 -1.19 -8.50 -28.78
N ARG A 44 -1.09 -9.37 -29.80
CA ARG A 44 -1.16 -10.83 -29.63
C ARG A 44 -0.16 -11.25 -28.54
N ARG A 45 -0.53 -12.26 -27.74
CA ARG A 45 0.22 -12.86 -26.60
C ARG A 45 1.70 -13.22 -26.84
N LYS A 46 2.24 -13.01 -28.04
CA LYS A 46 3.64 -13.27 -28.42
C LYS A 46 4.14 -12.22 -29.41
N GLN A 47 3.89 -10.94 -29.16
CA GLN A 47 4.65 -9.93 -29.88
C GLN A 47 6.10 -10.05 -29.43
N ASP A 48 6.99 -10.25 -30.39
CA ASP A 48 8.40 -10.47 -30.13
C ASP A 48 9.01 -9.18 -29.60
N LEU A 49 9.58 -9.21 -28.40
CA LEU A 49 10.25 -8.06 -27.80
C LEU A 49 11.39 -7.57 -28.69
N GLU A 50 12.02 -8.44 -29.49
CA GLU A 50 13.05 -8.05 -30.45
C GLU A 50 12.48 -7.11 -31.52
N GLN A 51 11.25 -7.36 -32.00
CA GLN A 51 10.58 -6.47 -32.95
C GLN A 51 10.25 -5.11 -32.33
N LEU A 52 9.88 -5.09 -31.05
CA LEU A 52 9.64 -3.83 -30.34
C LEU A 52 10.94 -3.03 -30.19
N VAL A 53 12.06 -3.69 -29.89
CA VAL A 53 13.38 -3.05 -29.82
C VAL A 53 13.76 -2.45 -31.18
N SER A 54 13.66 -3.22 -32.27
CA SER A 54 13.94 -2.69 -33.62
C SER A 54 13.03 -1.52 -33.99
N ALA A 55 11.74 -1.55 -33.61
CA ALA A 55 10.83 -0.45 -33.84
C ALA A 55 11.22 0.83 -33.09
N VAL A 56 11.86 0.73 -31.92
CA VAL A 56 12.40 1.89 -31.19
C VAL A 56 13.65 2.45 -31.88
N GLU A 57 14.53 1.56 -32.35
CA GLU A 57 15.76 1.95 -33.07
C GLU A 57 15.45 2.70 -34.37
N GLU A 58 14.42 2.27 -35.09
CA GLU A 58 13.97 2.91 -36.34
C GLU A 58 13.15 4.19 -36.11
N LEU A 59 12.70 4.44 -34.88
CA LEU A 59 11.85 5.60 -34.60
C LEU A 59 12.69 6.89 -34.74
N PRO A 60 12.29 7.89 -35.54
CA PRO A 60 12.95 9.19 -35.59
C PRO A 60 12.71 10.02 -34.31
N PHE A 61 13.40 11.16 -34.19
CA PHE A 61 13.13 12.16 -33.14
C PHE A 61 11.68 12.69 -33.21
N LEU A 62 11.14 13.15 -32.08
CA LEU A 62 9.72 13.56 -31.94
C LEU A 62 9.49 14.95 -32.54
N SER A 63 9.34 15.03 -33.86
CA SER A 63 9.00 16.25 -34.59
C SER A 63 7.51 16.40 -34.92
N SER A 64 6.70 15.36 -34.69
CA SER A 64 5.28 15.30 -35.07
C SER A 64 4.40 14.60 -34.04
N SER A 65 3.10 14.95 -34.03
CA SER A 65 2.09 14.30 -33.20
C SER A 65 1.97 12.79 -33.46
N SER A 66 2.20 12.33 -34.69
CA SER A 66 2.24 10.91 -35.04
C SER A 66 3.38 10.17 -34.35
N GLN A 67 4.56 10.79 -34.21
CA GLN A 67 5.68 10.16 -33.51
C GLN A 67 5.47 10.13 -31.99
N VAL A 68 4.84 11.17 -31.43
CA VAL A 68 4.41 11.16 -30.02
C VAL A 68 3.43 10.02 -29.74
N GLU A 69 2.48 9.78 -30.65
CA GLU A 69 1.55 8.65 -30.55
C GLU A 69 2.27 7.30 -30.67
N GLN A 70 3.16 7.13 -31.65
CA GLN A 70 3.97 5.93 -31.82
C GLN A 70 4.83 5.63 -30.59
N THR A 71 5.46 6.65 -30.02
CA THR A 71 6.29 6.53 -28.80
C THR A 71 5.46 6.07 -27.61
N SER A 72 4.30 6.70 -27.40
CA SER A 72 3.37 6.34 -26.33
C SER A 72 2.84 4.91 -26.50
N TRP A 73 2.60 4.49 -27.75
CA TRP A 73 2.15 3.15 -28.08
C TRP A 73 3.23 2.09 -27.86
N LEU A 74 4.46 2.32 -28.29
CA LEU A 74 5.59 1.41 -28.05
C LEU A 74 5.84 1.24 -26.54
N LEU A 75 5.84 2.34 -25.79
CA LEU A 75 6.00 2.31 -24.34
C LEU A 75 4.86 1.52 -23.66
N TRP A 76 3.63 1.64 -24.17
CA TRP A 76 2.50 0.82 -23.72
C TRP A 76 2.67 -0.66 -24.04
N CYS A 77 3.20 -1.01 -25.21
CA CYS A 77 3.46 -2.42 -25.57
C CYS A 77 4.47 -3.09 -24.63
N PHE A 78 5.58 -2.39 -24.30
CA PHE A 78 6.55 -2.90 -23.32
C PHE A 78 5.91 -3.08 -21.93
N ALA A 79 5.07 -2.14 -21.50
CA ALA A 79 4.39 -2.22 -20.22
C ALA A 79 3.33 -3.33 -20.17
N ASP A 80 2.56 -3.54 -21.24
CA ASP A 80 1.61 -4.64 -21.31
C ASP A 80 2.32 -6.00 -21.30
N TRP A 81 3.46 -6.10 -21.99
CA TRP A 81 4.33 -7.28 -21.90
C TRP A 81 4.77 -7.54 -20.45
N ALA A 82 5.31 -6.54 -19.76
CA ALA A 82 5.81 -6.65 -18.38
C ALA A 82 4.72 -7.02 -17.37
N ARG A 83 3.49 -6.56 -17.61
CA ARG A 83 2.33 -6.83 -16.74
C ARG A 83 1.88 -8.29 -16.75
N GLN A 84 2.15 -9.04 -17.82
CA GLN A 84 1.69 -10.42 -17.94
C GLN A 84 2.31 -11.30 -16.84
N PRO A 85 1.53 -12.16 -16.15
CA PRO A 85 2.03 -12.97 -15.04
C PRO A 85 3.30 -13.77 -15.37
N GLU A 86 3.35 -14.35 -16.57
CA GLU A 86 4.49 -15.10 -17.12
C GLU A 86 5.77 -14.25 -17.24
N ASN A 87 5.63 -12.95 -17.52
CA ASN A 87 6.73 -12.03 -17.78
C ASN A 87 7.07 -11.15 -16.56
N SER A 88 6.16 -11.01 -15.60
CA SER A 88 6.34 -10.19 -14.40
C SER A 88 7.58 -10.59 -13.58
N ARG A 89 8.01 -11.86 -13.72
CA ARG A 89 9.24 -12.40 -13.12
C ARG A 89 10.41 -12.49 -14.10
N ALA A 90 10.13 -12.41 -15.39
CA ALA A 90 11.16 -12.44 -16.42
C ALA A 90 11.94 -11.11 -16.39
N ARG A 91 13.26 -11.20 -16.51
CA ARG A 91 14.09 -10.00 -16.64
C ARG A 91 14.06 -9.56 -18.10
N MET A 92 13.84 -8.26 -18.32
CA MET A 92 14.10 -7.66 -19.63
C MET A 92 15.59 -7.80 -19.95
N THR A 93 15.90 -8.06 -21.21
CA THR A 93 17.29 -8.08 -21.67
C THR A 93 17.87 -6.65 -21.62
N PRO A 94 19.20 -6.48 -21.58
CA PRO A 94 19.81 -5.15 -21.63
C PRO A 94 19.35 -4.31 -22.84
N ALA A 95 19.18 -4.93 -24.01
CA ALA A 95 18.69 -4.26 -25.22
C ALA A 95 17.25 -3.75 -25.04
N GLN A 96 16.37 -4.55 -24.43
CA GLN A 96 14.98 -4.16 -24.15
C GLN A 96 14.92 -3.02 -23.12
N CYS A 97 15.74 -3.10 -22.06
CA CYS A 97 15.87 -2.01 -21.12
C CYS A 97 16.34 -0.73 -21.82
N ASN A 98 17.39 -0.80 -22.64
CA ASN A 98 17.91 0.35 -23.38
C ASN A 98 16.86 0.96 -24.32
N ALA A 99 16.10 0.14 -25.04
CA ALA A 99 15.01 0.63 -25.89
C ALA A 99 13.94 1.40 -25.09
N VAL A 100 13.53 0.88 -23.93
CA VAL A 100 12.60 1.60 -23.05
C VAL A 100 13.23 2.89 -22.51
N LEU A 101 14.50 2.85 -22.10
CA LEU A 101 15.21 4.04 -21.62
C LEU A 101 15.31 5.11 -22.70
N ASP A 102 15.55 4.73 -23.96
CA ASP A 102 15.59 5.64 -25.10
C ASP A 102 14.23 6.29 -25.36
N LEU A 103 13.13 5.52 -25.29
CA LEU A 103 11.78 6.08 -25.39
C LEU A 103 11.52 7.10 -24.27
N LEU A 104 11.87 6.76 -23.03
CA LEU A 104 11.71 7.66 -21.88
C LEU A 104 12.58 8.89 -21.98
N GLN A 105 13.81 8.76 -22.48
CA GLN A 105 14.70 9.89 -22.72
C GLN A 105 14.16 10.79 -23.83
N ARG A 106 13.63 10.26 -24.92
CA ARG A 106 12.98 11.07 -25.97
C ARG A 106 11.81 11.86 -25.42
N MET A 107 11.03 11.26 -24.51
CA MET A 107 9.98 11.97 -23.78
C MET A 107 10.51 13.04 -22.80
N ALA A 108 11.70 12.86 -22.21
CA ALA A 108 12.22 13.74 -21.16
C ALA A 108 13.20 14.84 -21.63
N VAL A 109 14.05 14.56 -22.62
CA VAL A 109 15.16 15.42 -23.08
C VAL A 109 14.64 16.68 -23.79
N GLU A 110 13.49 16.59 -24.44
CA GLU A 110 12.86 17.74 -25.09
C GLU A 110 12.30 18.78 -24.09
N ALA A 111 12.32 18.47 -22.79
CA ALA A 111 11.96 19.40 -21.72
C ALA A 111 13.02 20.48 -21.43
N ARG A 112 14.31 20.23 -21.74
CA ARG A 112 15.43 21.06 -21.23
C ARG A 112 16.19 21.86 -22.31
N GLY A 113 15.80 21.78 -23.57
CA GLY A 113 16.65 22.16 -24.72
C GLY A 113 16.48 23.54 -25.35
N VAL A 114 15.79 24.51 -24.75
CA VAL A 114 15.59 25.82 -25.41
C VAL A 114 16.80 26.75 -25.17
N LYS A 115 17.77 26.74 -26.10
CA LYS A 115 18.79 27.80 -26.23
C LYS A 115 18.12 29.09 -26.73
N ALA A 116 18.35 30.20 -26.02
CA ALA A 116 17.84 31.52 -26.39
C ALA A 116 18.45 31.98 -27.73
N GLY A 117 17.64 32.09 -28.79
CA GLY A 117 18.11 32.63 -30.06
C GLY A 117 17.14 32.60 -31.25
N ASN A 118 16.22 31.65 -31.31
CA ASN A 118 15.17 31.59 -32.34
C ASN A 118 13.79 31.45 -31.66
N PRO A 119 12.69 32.00 -32.24
CA PRO A 119 11.35 31.75 -31.73
C PRO A 119 11.10 30.23 -31.79
N PRO A 120 11.02 29.56 -30.63
CA PRO A 120 11.01 28.11 -30.62
C PRO A 120 9.67 27.64 -31.20
N ALA A 121 9.73 26.66 -32.10
CA ALA A 121 8.59 25.77 -32.29
C ALA A 121 8.15 25.29 -30.89
N PRO A 122 6.83 25.25 -30.59
CA PRO A 122 6.36 24.84 -29.27
C PRO A 122 7.03 23.51 -28.89
N PRO A 123 7.60 23.41 -27.68
CA PRO A 123 8.37 22.23 -27.29
C PRO A 123 7.50 20.98 -27.52
N PRO A 124 8.01 19.91 -28.16
CA PRO A 124 7.15 18.84 -28.65
C PRO A 124 6.37 18.13 -27.54
N MET A 125 6.80 18.23 -26.28
CA MET A 125 5.98 17.77 -25.16
C MET A 125 4.62 18.46 -25.06
N GLN A 126 4.46 19.74 -25.45
CA GLN A 126 3.12 20.38 -25.53
C GLN A 126 2.16 19.67 -26.49
N GLN A 127 2.66 18.79 -27.35
CA GLN A 127 1.87 17.99 -28.27
C GLN A 127 1.25 16.76 -27.59
N PHE A 128 1.69 16.39 -26.38
CA PHE A 128 1.09 15.28 -25.66
C PHE A 128 -0.32 15.66 -25.18
N ASN A 129 -1.30 14.90 -25.64
CA ASN A 129 -2.64 14.98 -25.10
C ASN A 129 -2.72 14.25 -23.74
N ALA A 130 -3.82 14.46 -23.00
CA ALA A 130 -4.00 13.87 -21.67
C ALA A 130 -3.91 12.33 -21.67
N ARG A 131 -4.34 11.70 -22.78
CA ARG A 131 -4.29 10.26 -22.94
C ARG A 131 -2.86 9.74 -23.08
N GLN A 132 -2.02 10.41 -23.87
CA GLN A 132 -0.62 10.00 -24.05
C GLN A 132 0.16 10.13 -22.73
N LEU A 133 -0.09 11.20 -21.97
CA LEU A 133 0.52 11.39 -20.64
C LEU A 133 0.09 10.30 -19.65
N ASN A 134 -1.20 9.95 -19.65
CA ASN A 134 -1.71 8.90 -18.77
C ASN A 134 -1.14 7.52 -19.14
N MET A 135 -0.97 7.22 -20.43
CA MET A 135 -0.41 5.96 -20.91
C MET A 135 1.05 5.84 -20.50
N ALA A 136 1.83 6.92 -20.68
CA ALA A 136 3.22 6.94 -20.28
C ALA A 136 3.40 6.71 -18.77
N ALA A 137 2.58 7.36 -17.94
CA ALA A 137 2.64 7.20 -16.48
C ALA A 137 2.28 5.77 -16.05
N TRP A 138 1.21 5.22 -16.63
CA TRP A 138 0.81 3.85 -16.37
C TRP A 138 1.91 2.86 -16.79
N SER A 139 2.50 3.06 -17.96
CA SER A 139 3.57 2.22 -18.46
C SER A 139 4.80 2.24 -17.57
N LEU A 140 5.20 3.43 -17.09
CA LEU A 140 6.28 3.57 -16.12
C LEU A 140 6.02 2.79 -14.83
N GLY A 141 4.77 2.79 -14.33
CA GLY A 141 4.39 2.00 -13.18
C GLY A 141 4.54 0.49 -13.38
N GLN A 142 4.25 -0.02 -14.59
CA GLN A 142 4.44 -1.45 -14.90
C GLN A 142 5.90 -1.83 -15.16
N LEU A 143 6.68 -0.90 -15.73
CA LEU A 143 8.08 -1.14 -16.09
C LEU A 143 9.06 -0.93 -14.93
N GLN A 144 8.60 -0.32 -13.82
CA GLN A 144 9.42 -0.02 -12.64
C GLN A 144 10.25 -1.20 -12.13
N PRO A 145 9.74 -2.46 -12.05
CA PRO A 145 10.54 -3.60 -11.59
C PRO A 145 11.68 -4.01 -12.52
N HIS A 146 11.65 -3.58 -13.79
CA HIS A 146 12.59 -3.99 -14.83
C HIS A 146 13.62 -2.92 -15.17
N LEU A 147 13.44 -1.68 -14.70
CA LEU A 147 14.28 -0.54 -15.05
C LEU A 147 15.12 -0.05 -13.86
N PRO A 148 16.27 0.61 -14.11
CA PRO A 148 17.03 1.27 -13.06
C PRO A 148 16.17 2.32 -12.34
N ALA A 149 16.11 2.26 -11.01
CA ALA A 149 15.27 3.15 -10.20
C ALA A 149 15.52 4.64 -10.49
N ALA A 150 16.78 5.05 -10.66
CA ALA A 150 17.14 6.44 -10.97
C ALA A 150 16.51 6.92 -12.29
N THR A 151 16.45 6.06 -13.32
CA THR A 151 15.85 6.44 -14.60
C THR A 151 14.33 6.50 -14.52
N VAL A 152 13.69 5.57 -13.81
CA VAL A 152 12.24 5.63 -13.55
C VAL A 152 11.88 6.93 -12.84
N THR A 153 12.63 7.30 -11.79
CA THR A 153 12.43 8.56 -11.07
C THR A 153 12.62 9.78 -11.98
N ALA A 154 13.66 9.80 -12.82
CA ALA A 154 13.90 10.90 -13.74
C ALA A 154 12.77 11.06 -14.79
N ALA A 155 12.31 9.95 -15.38
CA ALA A 155 11.22 9.94 -16.34
C ALA A 155 9.89 10.37 -15.70
N CYS A 156 9.59 9.84 -14.50
CA CYS A 156 8.39 10.23 -13.77
C CYS A 156 8.42 11.71 -13.35
N THR A 157 9.59 12.24 -12.97
CA THR A 157 9.76 13.66 -12.65
C THR A 157 9.49 14.53 -13.87
N ALA A 158 10.04 14.18 -15.04
CA ALA A 158 9.76 14.89 -16.28
C ALA A 158 8.27 14.85 -16.64
N LEU A 159 7.64 13.68 -16.52
CA LEU A 159 6.23 13.47 -16.81
C LEU A 159 5.31 14.25 -15.86
N ALA A 160 5.63 14.28 -14.57
CA ALA A 160 4.89 15.06 -13.57
C ALA A 160 4.99 16.56 -13.84
N CYS A 161 6.21 17.07 -14.11
CA CYS A 161 6.46 18.47 -14.45
C CYS A 161 5.67 18.89 -15.69
N HIS A 162 5.72 18.07 -16.74
CA HIS A 162 4.98 18.33 -17.96
C HIS A 162 3.46 18.28 -17.74
N SER A 163 2.96 17.25 -17.04
CA SER A 163 1.54 17.11 -16.76
C SER A 163 0.98 18.28 -15.95
N ALA A 164 1.75 18.79 -14.98
CA ALA A 164 1.34 19.92 -14.14
C ALA A 164 1.27 21.25 -14.91
N SER A 165 1.96 21.37 -16.04
CA SER A 165 1.91 22.54 -16.92
C SER A 165 1.01 22.34 -18.15
N SER A 166 0.51 21.12 -18.38
CA SER A 166 -0.23 20.76 -19.59
C SER A 166 -1.70 21.23 -19.54
N GLU A 167 -2.08 22.09 -20.49
CA GLU A 167 -3.48 22.46 -20.73
C GLU A 167 -4.34 21.25 -21.15
N ALA A 168 -3.73 20.26 -21.81
CA ALA A 168 -4.43 19.03 -22.16
C ALA A 168 -4.86 18.27 -20.90
N MET A 169 -3.99 18.15 -19.89
CA MET A 169 -4.35 17.53 -18.61
C MET A 169 -5.42 18.32 -17.86
N LYS A 170 -5.35 19.65 -17.83
CA LYS A 170 -6.40 20.49 -17.21
C LYS A 170 -7.78 20.21 -17.81
N ARG A 171 -7.85 19.97 -19.12
CA ARG A 171 -9.08 19.58 -19.83
C ARG A 171 -9.41 18.09 -19.75
N GLY A 172 -8.46 17.26 -19.35
CA GLY A 172 -8.59 15.80 -19.26
C GLY A 172 -9.77 15.34 -18.40
N SER A 173 -10.28 14.15 -18.69
CA SER A 173 -11.35 13.50 -17.94
C SER A 173 -10.86 12.99 -16.58
N TRP A 174 -11.79 12.59 -15.70
CA TRP A 174 -11.42 11.96 -14.43
C TRP A 174 -10.53 10.73 -14.63
N ARG A 175 -10.84 9.91 -15.64
CA ARG A 175 -10.05 8.73 -15.99
C ARG A 175 -8.61 9.06 -16.35
N ASP A 176 -8.39 10.16 -17.07
CA ASP A 176 -7.03 10.61 -17.45
C ASP A 176 -6.22 10.98 -16.20
N TRP A 177 -6.81 11.76 -15.29
CA TRP A 177 -6.21 12.14 -14.02
C TRP A 177 -5.91 10.93 -13.13
N SER A 178 -6.89 10.03 -13.00
CA SER A 178 -6.78 8.83 -12.18
C SER A 178 -5.64 7.92 -12.68
N THR A 179 -5.60 7.66 -13.99
CA THR A 179 -4.57 6.82 -14.61
C THR A 179 -3.18 7.44 -14.48
N LEU A 180 -3.06 8.76 -14.71
CA LEU A 180 -1.81 9.49 -14.57
C LEU A 180 -1.26 9.42 -13.14
N LEU A 181 -2.05 9.86 -12.16
CA LEU A 181 -1.62 9.90 -10.75
C LEU A 181 -1.31 8.50 -10.23
N HIS A 182 -2.17 7.52 -10.55
CA HIS A 182 -1.94 6.16 -10.13
C HIS A 182 -0.70 5.54 -10.76
N GLY A 183 -0.43 5.81 -12.04
CA GLY A 183 0.79 5.37 -12.73
C GLY A 183 2.04 5.93 -12.06
N LEU A 184 2.07 7.24 -11.79
CA LEU A 184 3.19 7.90 -11.09
C LEU A 184 3.39 7.33 -9.68
N ALA A 185 2.32 7.16 -8.90
CA ALA A 185 2.39 6.57 -7.57
C ALA A 185 2.88 5.11 -7.59
N THR A 186 2.43 4.33 -8.57
CA THR A 186 2.86 2.93 -8.76
C THR A 186 4.33 2.83 -9.18
N ALA A 187 4.82 3.81 -9.94
CA ALA A 187 6.24 3.95 -10.26
C ALA A 187 7.10 4.40 -9.06
N GLY A 188 6.51 4.57 -7.87
CA GLY A 188 7.22 4.90 -6.63
C GLY A 188 7.42 6.38 -6.38
N MET A 189 6.74 7.26 -7.13
CA MET A 189 6.86 8.70 -6.91
C MET A 189 6.16 9.15 -5.62
N GLN A 190 6.89 9.95 -4.83
CA GLN A 190 6.40 10.57 -3.60
C GLN A 190 6.38 12.10 -3.74
N CYS A 191 5.37 12.73 -3.15
CA CYS A 191 5.20 14.19 -3.12
C CYS A 191 6.35 14.87 -2.36
N SER A 192 6.87 14.21 -1.31
CA SER A 192 8.00 14.70 -0.50
C SER A 192 9.29 14.88 -1.31
N SER A 193 9.47 14.11 -2.39
CA SER A 193 10.65 14.15 -3.26
C SER A 193 10.39 14.81 -4.61
N SER A 194 9.13 15.19 -4.92
CA SER A 194 8.74 15.79 -6.19
C SER A 194 7.75 16.96 -6.00
N PRO A 195 8.21 18.22 -6.10
CA PRO A 195 7.33 19.38 -6.02
C PRO A 195 6.32 19.44 -7.18
N ASP A 196 6.70 18.90 -8.35
CA ASP A 196 5.80 18.84 -9.50
C ASP A 196 4.66 17.84 -9.29
N LEU A 197 4.91 16.69 -8.66
CA LEU A 197 3.85 15.76 -8.27
C LEU A 197 2.91 16.39 -7.23
N THR A 198 3.47 17.08 -6.24
CA THR A 198 2.67 17.82 -5.24
C THR A 198 1.75 18.83 -5.93
N ARG A 199 2.29 19.64 -6.86
CA ARG A 199 1.51 20.58 -7.66
C ARG A 199 0.44 19.89 -8.49
N LEU A 200 0.74 18.73 -9.08
CA LEU A 200 -0.22 17.95 -9.86
C LEU A 200 -1.37 17.43 -8.98
N CYS A 201 -1.08 16.97 -7.76
CA CYS A 201 -2.10 16.61 -6.77
C CYS A 201 -2.96 17.82 -6.37
N ASP A 202 -2.35 18.99 -6.12
CA ASP A 202 -3.09 20.22 -5.81
C ASP A 202 -4.03 20.63 -6.95
N GLN A 203 -3.57 20.53 -8.20
CA GLN A 203 -4.40 20.77 -9.37
C GLN A 203 -5.55 19.77 -9.48
N ALA A 204 -5.32 18.49 -9.19
CA ALA A 204 -6.39 17.50 -9.16
C ALA A 204 -7.47 17.88 -8.13
N VAL A 205 -7.07 18.33 -6.94
CA VAL A 205 -8.01 18.82 -5.90
C VAL A 205 -8.86 20.00 -6.40
N GLN A 206 -8.27 20.93 -7.15
CA GLN A 206 -8.96 22.11 -7.66
C GLN A 206 -9.87 21.81 -8.87
N LEU A 207 -9.41 20.96 -9.79
CA LEU A 207 -10.04 20.80 -11.11
C LEU A 207 -11.05 19.65 -11.17
N LEU A 208 -10.84 18.58 -10.40
CA LEU A 208 -11.70 17.40 -10.45
C LEU A 208 -13.13 17.63 -9.93
N PRO A 209 -13.41 18.46 -8.91
CA PRO A 209 -14.78 18.73 -8.47
C PRO A 209 -15.70 19.18 -9.60
N GLY A 210 -15.24 20.10 -10.46
CA GLY A 210 -16.00 20.58 -11.62
C GLY A 210 -16.21 19.54 -12.72
N LYS A 211 -15.55 18.37 -12.65
CA LYS A 211 -15.70 17.27 -13.60
C LYS A 211 -16.69 16.20 -13.12
N LEU A 212 -17.09 16.20 -11.84
CA LEU A 212 -18.07 15.23 -11.30
C LEU A 212 -19.41 15.29 -12.05
N ALA A 213 -19.87 16.49 -12.39
CA ALA A 213 -21.12 16.71 -13.12
C ALA A 213 -21.13 16.10 -14.54
N ARG A 214 -19.96 15.78 -15.11
CA ARG A 214 -19.84 15.13 -16.43
C ARG A 214 -19.84 13.60 -16.33
N GLY A 215 -20.03 13.06 -15.13
CA GLY A 215 -19.89 11.65 -14.81
C GLY A 215 -18.44 11.27 -14.53
N ALA A 216 -18.24 10.55 -13.42
CA ALA A 216 -16.98 9.93 -13.07
C ALA A 216 -17.26 8.50 -12.60
N ALA A 217 -16.53 7.53 -13.15
CA ALA A 217 -16.66 6.16 -12.70
C ALA A 217 -16.12 6.05 -11.27
N GLY A 218 -16.82 5.30 -10.41
CA GLY A 218 -16.42 5.14 -9.01
C GLY A 218 -15.01 4.60 -8.83
N GLN A 219 -14.58 3.70 -9.74
CA GLN A 219 -13.21 3.22 -9.79
C GLN A 219 -12.22 4.36 -9.97
N ASP A 220 -12.44 5.25 -10.93
CA ASP A 220 -11.51 6.33 -11.23
C ASP A 220 -11.39 7.31 -10.05
N ILE A 221 -12.50 7.60 -9.36
CA ILE A 221 -12.52 8.40 -8.12
C ILE A 221 -11.66 7.76 -7.03
N SER A 222 -11.89 6.48 -6.74
CA SER A 222 -11.15 5.75 -5.71
C SER A 222 -9.66 5.68 -6.01
N MET A 223 -9.29 5.48 -7.28
CA MET A 223 -7.90 5.34 -7.71
C MET A 223 -7.15 6.67 -7.66
N THR A 224 -7.81 7.79 -7.93
CA THR A 224 -7.22 9.13 -7.77
C THR A 224 -6.79 9.37 -6.31
N LEU A 225 -7.72 9.17 -5.35
CA LEU A 225 -7.43 9.42 -3.93
C LEU A 225 -6.44 8.40 -3.36
N LEU A 226 -6.53 7.14 -3.79
CA LEU A 226 -5.54 6.11 -3.46
C LEU A 226 -4.15 6.49 -3.94
N ALA A 227 -4.02 7.04 -5.16
CA ALA A 227 -2.75 7.50 -5.69
C ALA A 227 -2.16 8.64 -4.84
N MET A 228 -2.99 9.61 -4.41
CA MET A 228 -2.55 10.70 -3.53
C MET A 228 -1.98 10.16 -2.20
N VAL A 229 -2.64 9.18 -1.59
CA VAL A 229 -2.13 8.52 -0.36
C VAL A 229 -0.83 7.78 -0.63
N LYS A 230 -0.76 7.00 -1.71
CA LYS A 230 0.45 6.23 -2.07
C LYS A 230 1.65 7.12 -2.39
N SER A 231 1.40 8.34 -2.86
CA SER A 231 2.43 9.34 -3.09
C SER A 231 2.72 10.21 -1.86
N ASP A 232 2.25 9.85 -0.66
CA ASP A 232 2.47 10.61 0.57
C ASP A 232 2.06 12.10 0.43
N TYR A 233 0.94 12.37 -0.23
CA TYR A 233 0.44 13.72 -0.40
C TYR A 233 0.06 14.34 0.95
N THR A 234 0.71 15.45 1.30
CA THR A 234 0.55 16.16 2.58
C THR A 234 -0.36 17.39 2.50
N GLY A 235 -0.79 17.77 1.30
CA GLY A 235 -1.74 18.87 1.10
C GLY A 235 -3.17 18.49 1.49
N SER A 236 -4.10 19.44 1.34
CA SER A 236 -5.50 19.23 1.70
C SER A 236 -6.30 18.65 0.53
N ALA A 237 -6.65 17.38 0.61
CA ALA A 237 -7.60 16.74 -0.30
C ALA A 237 -9.07 16.98 0.11
N GLN A 238 -9.31 17.76 1.16
CA GLN A 238 -10.61 17.96 1.77
C GLN A 238 -11.67 18.54 0.80
N PRO A 239 -11.39 19.59 -0.01
CA PRO A 239 -12.40 20.13 -0.93
C PRO A 239 -12.84 19.13 -2.00
N LEU A 240 -11.89 18.29 -2.46
CA LEU A 240 -12.17 17.21 -3.41
C LEU A 240 -13.07 16.15 -2.78
N LEU A 241 -12.74 15.70 -1.56
CA LEU A 241 -13.52 14.71 -0.84
C LEU A 241 -14.92 15.19 -0.43
N GLN A 242 -15.07 16.47 -0.07
CA GLN A 242 -16.39 17.08 0.17
C GLN A 242 -17.25 17.03 -1.09
N SER A 243 -16.68 17.38 -2.25
CA SER A 243 -17.38 17.34 -3.53
C SER A 243 -17.78 15.91 -3.92
N VAL A 244 -16.87 14.94 -3.73
CA VAL A 244 -17.16 13.52 -3.95
C VAL A 244 -18.26 13.03 -3.03
N THR A 245 -18.20 13.36 -1.73
CA THR A 245 -19.20 12.92 -0.74
C THR A 245 -20.58 13.50 -1.04
N ALA A 246 -20.65 14.76 -1.44
CA ALA A 246 -21.90 15.41 -1.87
C ALA A 246 -22.49 14.75 -3.13
N ALA A 247 -21.67 14.43 -4.13
CA ALA A 247 -22.15 13.77 -5.34
C ALA A 247 -22.59 12.31 -5.07
N ILE A 248 -21.97 11.61 -4.10
CA ILE A 248 -22.42 10.28 -3.66
C ILE A 248 -23.77 10.38 -2.94
N SER A 249 -23.97 11.36 -2.06
CA SER A 249 -25.22 11.50 -1.31
C SER A 249 -26.41 11.87 -2.20
N GLN A 250 -26.15 12.57 -3.31
CA GLN A 250 -27.13 12.84 -4.36
C GLN A 250 -27.44 11.60 -5.22
N GLY A 251 -26.61 10.55 -5.14
CA GLY A 251 -26.75 9.32 -5.90
C GLY A 251 -26.22 9.41 -7.33
N ASP A 252 -25.50 10.49 -7.67
CA ASP A 252 -24.96 10.76 -9.01
C ASP A 252 -23.75 9.88 -9.34
N ILE A 253 -22.98 9.52 -8.30
CA ILE A 253 -21.77 8.71 -8.43
C ILE A 253 -21.77 7.57 -7.42
N MET A 254 -20.90 6.58 -7.66
CA MET A 254 -20.72 5.38 -6.83
C MET A 254 -21.93 4.42 -6.71
N ARG A 255 -23.12 4.75 -7.25
CA ARG A 255 -24.29 3.84 -7.24
C ARG A 255 -23.93 2.45 -7.77
N ASP A 256 -23.29 2.36 -8.93
CA ASP A 256 -22.93 1.05 -9.52
C ASP A 256 -21.43 0.73 -9.37
N ALA A 257 -20.76 1.39 -8.42
CA ALA A 257 -19.34 1.16 -8.19
C ALA A 257 -19.11 -0.24 -7.62
N LYS A 258 -18.03 -0.88 -8.09
CA LYS A 258 -17.55 -2.15 -7.54
C LYS A 258 -17.25 -2.01 -6.04
N PRO A 259 -17.46 -3.06 -5.23
CA PRO A 259 -17.13 -3.04 -3.81
C PRO A 259 -15.70 -2.60 -3.48
N GLN A 260 -14.72 -3.02 -4.29
CA GLN A 260 -13.34 -2.57 -4.17
C GLN A 260 -13.17 -1.04 -4.27
N ALA A 261 -13.95 -0.37 -5.14
CA ALA A 261 -13.87 1.09 -5.28
C ALA A 261 -14.35 1.80 -4.00
N TRP A 262 -15.38 1.26 -3.33
CA TRP A 262 -15.81 1.74 -2.02
C TRP A 262 -14.72 1.57 -0.96
N ALA A 263 -14.14 0.37 -0.87
CA ALA A 263 -13.08 0.09 0.10
C ALA A 263 -11.85 0.99 -0.10
N ASN A 264 -11.40 1.16 -1.34
CA ASN A 264 -10.27 2.03 -1.67
C ASN A 264 -10.57 3.50 -1.35
N LEU A 265 -11.77 3.98 -1.68
CA LEU A 265 -12.18 5.36 -1.40
C LEU A 265 -12.21 5.65 0.11
N ILE A 266 -12.86 4.78 0.89
CA ILE A 266 -12.98 4.92 2.35
C ILE A 266 -11.61 4.87 3.00
N TRP A 267 -10.77 3.91 2.61
CA TRP A 267 -9.42 3.78 3.12
C TRP A 267 -8.57 5.01 2.81
N ALA A 268 -8.59 5.47 1.55
CA ALA A 268 -7.82 6.65 1.15
C ALA A 268 -8.27 7.91 1.91
N ALA A 269 -9.59 8.13 2.02
CA ALA A 269 -10.14 9.25 2.77
C ALA A 269 -9.72 9.24 4.26
N SER A 270 -9.66 8.06 4.88
CA SER A 270 -9.22 7.91 6.28
C SER A 270 -7.73 8.22 6.50
N LYS A 271 -6.92 8.12 5.43
CA LYS A 271 -5.47 8.33 5.46
C LYS A 271 -5.05 9.75 5.08
N LEU A 272 -5.83 10.44 4.25
CA LEU A 272 -5.49 11.79 3.78
C LEU A 272 -5.56 12.82 4.93
N PRO A 273 -4.58 13.75 5.01
CA PRO A 273 -4.58 14.80 6.03
C PRO A 273 -5.85 15.64 5.99
N GLY A 274 -6.40 15.96 7.16
CA GLY A 274 -7.60 16.81 7.29
C GLY A 274 -8.92 16.17 6.86
N CYS A 275 -8.92 14.93 6.35
CA CYS A 275 -10.11 14.32 5.72
C CYS A 275 -10.89 13.35 6.64
N ARG A 276 -10.65 13.41 7.97
CA ARG A 276 -11.27 12.51 8.94
C ARG A 276 -12.80 12.62 8.93
N GLN A 277 -13.35 13.82 8.78
CA GLN A 277 -14.80 14.01 8.81
C GLN A 277 -15.46 13.48 7.54
N GLU A 278 -14.86 13.73 6.38
CA GLU A 278 -15.30 13.22 5.08
C GLU A 278 -15.25 11.69 5.05
N ALA A 279 -14.22 11.07 5.63
CA ALA A 279 -14.14 9.63 5.80
C ALA A 279 -15.31 9.06 6.65
N ARG A 280 -15.72 9.74 7.74
CA ARG A 280 -16.90 9.36 8.54
C ARG A 280 -18.21 9.48 7.74
N GLN A 281 -18.33 10.53 6.92
CA GLN A 281 -19.48 10.70 6.04
C GLN A 281 -19.55 9.59 4.99
N LEU A 282 -18.42 9.26 4.36
CA LEU A 282 -18.31 8.13 3.43
C LEU A 282 -18.68 6.79 4.08
N LEU A 283 -18.26 6.55 5.33
CA LEU A 283 -18.67 5.36 6.09
C LEU A 283 -20.18 5.33 6.38
N SER A 284 -20.78 6.49 6.65
CA SER A 284 -22.23 6.60 6.85
C SER A 284 -23.00 6.32 5.55
N LEU A 285 -22.51 6.83 4.42
CA LEU A 285 -23.05 6.54 3.08
C LEU A 285 -22.85 5.06 2.71
N PHE A 286 -21.71 4.47 3.08
CA PHE A 286 -21.45 3.04 2.91
C PHE A 286 -22.40 2.19 3.77
N SER A 287 -22.68 2.58 5.02
CA SER A 287 -23.64 1.88 5.90
C SER A 287 -25.01 1.74 5.24
N ALA A 288 -25.52 2.82 4.65
CA ALA A 288 -26.78 2.81 3.91
C ALA A 288 -26.79 1.85 2.70
N ARG A 289 -25.62 1.39 2.26
CA ARG A 289 -25.44 0.51 1.09
C ARG A 289 -24.77 -0.82 1.43
N ALA A 290 -24.48 -1.08 2.70
CA ALA A 290 -23.65 -2.20 3.13
C ALA A 290 -24.20 -3.53 2.62
N GLN A 291 -25.51 -3.74 2.68
CA GLN A 291 -26.16 -4.96 2.20
C GLN A 291 -25.88 -5.27 0.71
N ALA A 292 -25.78 -4.23 -0.13
CA ALA A 292 -25.50 -4.40 -1.56
C ALA A 292 -24.00 -4.52 -1.87
N VAL A 293 -23.14 -3.91 -1.04
CA VAL A 293 -21.71 -3.80 -1.30
C VAL A 293 -20.89 -4.90 -0.63
N VAL A 294 -21.20 -5.22 0.64
CA VAL A 294 -20.43 -6.16 1.47
C VAL A 294 -20.28 -7.55 0.86
N PRO A 295 -21.31 -8.18 0.25
CA PRO A 295 -21.18 -9.51 -0.31
C PRO A 295 -20.09 -9.62 -1.38
N GLY A 296 -19.81 -8.54 -2.12
CA GLY A 296 -18.80 -8.52 -3.17
C GLY A 296 -17.43 -8.00 -2.72
N LEU A 297 -17.24 -7.65 -1.45
CA LEU A 297 -15.93 -7.31 -0.91
C LEU A 297 -15.05 -8.56 -0.85
N ASN A 298 -13.78 -8.46 -1.23
CA ASN A 298 -12.79 -9.48 -0.89
C ASN A 298 -12.19 -9.21 0.50
N ALA A 299 -11.30 -10.09 0.95
CA ALA A 299 -10.60 -9.97 2.22
C ALA A 299 -9.87 -8.64 2.43
N GLN A 300 -9.14 -8.19 1.40
CA GLN A 300 -8.40 -6.93 1.43
C GLN A 300 -9.35 -5.74 1.51
N ASP A 301 -10.48 -5.79 0.82
CA ASP A 301 -11.47 -4.73 0.84
C ASP A 301 -12.13 -4.60 2.23
N VAL A 302 -12.47 -5.74 2.86
CA VAL A 302 -12.98 -5.77 4.24
C VAL A 302 -11.96 -5.19 5.21
N SER A 303 -10.71 -5.66 5.10
CA SER A 303 -9.54 -5.17 5.83
C SER A 303 -9.40 -3.64 5.73
N ASN A 304 -9.42 -3.10 4.51
CA ASN A 304 -9.32 -1.67 4.25
C ASN A 304 -10.43 -0.85 4.93
N ILE A 305 -11.68 -1.33 4.89
CA ILE A 305 -12.82 -0.63 5.50
C ILE A 305 -12.71 -0.64 7.03
N LEU A 306 -12.43 -1.80 7.63
CA LEU A 306 -12.29 -1.92 9.09
C LEU A 306 -11.16 -1.02 9.60
N TYR A 307 -10.03 -1.03 8.90
CA TYR A 307 -8.91 -0.18 9.25
C TYR A 307 -9.28 1.31 9.22
N ALA A 308 -10.01 1.73 8.18
CA ALA A 308 -10.51 3.10 8.06
C ALA A 308 -11.47 3.46 9.19
N MET A 309 -12.42 2.57 9.53
CA MET A 309 -13.35 2.73 10.64
C MET A 309 -12.62 2.98 11.97
N GLY A 310 -11.56 2.21 12.22
CA GLY A 310 -10.69 2.40 13.39
C GLY A 310 -10.01 3.76 13.37
N LEU A 311 -9.31 4.10 12.27
CA LEU A 311 -8.57 5.37 12.16
C LEU A 311 -9.41 6.62 12.43
N VAL A 312 -10.69 6.58 12.06
CA VAL A 312 -11.60 7.72 12.21
C VAL A 312 -12.56 7.56 13.39
N LEU A 313 -12.41 6.51 14.21
CA LEU A 313 -13.29 6.24 15.36
C LEU A 313 -14.77 6.25 14.97
N TRP A 314 -15.11 5.60 13.84
CA TRP A 314 -16.49 5.50 13.35
C TRP A 314 -16.98 4.08 13.49
N HIS A 315 -18.16 3.93 14.10
CA HIS A 315 -18.67 2.64 14.53
C HIS A 315 -20.16 2.55 14.19
N ASP A 316 -20.51 1.53 13.43
CA ASP A 316 -21.88 1.11 13.18
C ASP A 316 -21.94 -0.39 13.45
N LYS A 317 -22.74 -0.77 14.44
CA LYS A 317 -22.81 -2.15 14.93
C LYS A 317 -23.17 -3.13 13.83
N GLU A 318 -24.08 -2.74 12.94
CA GLU A 318 -24.59 -3.59 11.88
C GLU A 318 -23.56 -3.74 10.75
N VAL A 319 -22.90 -2.64 10.36
CA VAL A 319 -21.79 -2.71 9.40
C VAL A 319 -20.64 -3.56 9.92
N CYS A 320 -20.25 -3.41 11.20
CA CYS A 320 -19.23 -4.26 11.82
C CYS A 320 -19.59 -5.75 11.76
N ARG A 321 -20.85 -6.10 12.07
CA ARG A 321 -21.35 -7.48 12.01
C ARG A 321 -21.25 -8.03 10.58
N GLN A 322 -21.72 -7.28 9.58
CA GLN A 322 -21.67 -7.70 8.18
C GLN A 322 -20.23 -7.88 7.69
N LEU A 323 -19.32 -6.98 8.04
CA LEU A 323 -17.91 -7.09 7.68
C LEU A 323 -17.24 -8.29 8.37
N ALA A 324 -17.59 -8.59 9.63
CA ALA A 324 -17.10 -9.76 10.36
C ALA A 324 -17.56 -11.07 9.71
N GLU A 325 -18.84 -11.17 9.38
CA GLU A 325 -19.39 -12.32 8.66
C GLU A 325 -18.74 -12.49 7.30
N ARG A 326 -18.52 -11.39 6.57
CA ARG A 326 -17.83 -11.43 5.29
C ARG A 326 -16.38 -11.88 5.42
N ALA A 327 -15.66 -11.42 6.44
CA ALA A 327 -14.30 -11.86 6.73
C ALA A 327 -14.24 -13.37 7.04
N ALA A 328 -15.18 -13.88 7.84
CA ALA A 328 -15.30 -15.29 8.16
C ALA A 328 -15.57 -16.15 6.90
N GLN A 329 -16.47 -15.69 6.03
CA GLN A 329 -16.77 -16.36 4.76
C GLN A 329 -15.61 -16.32 3.76
N ALA A 330 -14.83 -15.23 3.74
CA ALA A 330 -13.66 -15.12 2.89
C ALA A 330 -12.50 -16.04 3.33
N GLN A 331 -12.63 -16.72 4.49
CA GLN A 331 -11.60 -17.59 5.08
C GLN A 331 -10.24 -16.90 5.21
N THR A 332 -10.23 -15.58 5.40
CA THR A 332 -8.99 -14.80 5.42
C THR A 332 -8.67 -14.33 6.82
N TRP A 333 -7.67 -14.98 7.39
CA TRP A 333 -7.04 -14.66 8.66
C TRP A 333 -6.71 -13.16 8.84
N HIS A 334 -6.15 -12.52 7.81
CA HIS A 334 -5.78 -11.09 7.86
C HIS A 334 -6.95 -10.14 8.12
N ALA A 335 -8.15 -10.44 7.61
CA ALA A 335 -9.33 -9.62 7.85
C ALA A 335 -9.81 -9.77 9.31
N ALA A 336 -9.71 -10.98 9.88
CA ALA A 336 -10.05 -11.23 11.29
C ALA A 336 -9.09 -10.49 12.24
N THR A 337 -7.78 -10.49 11.97
CA THR A 337 -6.82 -9.75 12.80
C THR A 337 -7.07 -8.23 12.78
N GLN A 338 -7.49 -7.68 11.65
CA GLN A 338 -7.78 -6.26 11.55
C GLN A 338 -9.14 -5.87 12.12
N LEU A 339 -10.14 -6.75 12.05
CA LEU A 339 -11.39 -6.63 12.82
C LEU A 339 -11.08 -6.51 14.32
N LEU A 340 -10.21 -7.38 14.82
CA LEU A 340 -9.78 -7.38 16.22
C LEU A 340 -9.02 -6.11 16.62
N SER A 341 -8.31 -5.44 15.71
CA SER A 341 -7.65 -4.17 16.02
C SER A 341 -8.61 -2.98 15.93
N THR A 342 -9.56 -2.98 15.00
CA THR A 342 -10.62 -1.96 14.88
C THR A 342 -11.60 -2.01 16.05
N LEU A 343 -12.03 -3.20 16.48
CA LEU A 343 -12.88 -3.37 17.66
C LEU A 343 -12.19 -2.88 18.95
N ARG A 344 -10.85 -2.82 18.97
CA ARG A 344 -10.06 -2.35 20.11
C ARG A 344 -9.81 -0.85 20.18
N GLN A 345 -10.03 -0.09 19.09
CA GLN A 345 -9.97 1.39 19.15
C GLN A 345 -11.21 2.01 19.82
N TYR A 346 -12.07 1.16 20.38
CA TYR A 346 -13.28 1.51 21.09
C TYR A 346 -13.03 1.50 22.61
N ASP A 347 -13.66 2.44 23.32
CA ASP A 347 -13.88 2.47 24.77
C ASP A 347 -15.36 2.19 25.14
N PRO A 348 -15.87 0.98 24.83
CA PRO A 348 -16.81 0.30 25.66
C PRO A 348 -16.29 -1.12 25.86
N PRO A 349 -16.62 -1.71 27.01
CA PRO A 349 -16.14 -3.04 27.33
C PRO A 349 -16.62 -4.05 26.27
N PRO A 350 -15.74 -4.90 25.71
CA PRO A 350 -16.16 -6.05 24.92
C PRO A 350 -17.10 -6.90 25.79
N ARG A 351 -18.18 -7.43 25.20
CA ARG A 351 -19.09 -8.25 25.99
C ARG A 351 -18.35 -9.50 26.44
N PRO A 352 -18.44 -9.93 27.71
CA PRO A 352 -17.35 -10.68 28.35
C PRO A 352 -17.11 -12.13 27.88
N LYS A 353 -17.86 -12.65 26.90
CA LYS A 353 -17.82 -14.09 26.55
C LYS A 353 -17.69 -14.40 25.07
N GLN A 354 -18.45 -13.75 24.19
CA GLN A 354 -18.55 -14.15 22.78
C GLN A 354 -17.31 -13.73 21.95
N ASP A 355 -16.66 -12.63 22.33
CA ASP A 355 -15.47 -12.11 21.62
C ASP A 355 -14.19 -12.88 21.96
N LEU A 356 -14.15 -13.55 23.12
CA LEU A 356 -12.97 -14.28 23.59
C LEU A 356 -12.89 -15.70 23.01
N GLU A 357 -14.02 -16.34 22.72
CA GLU A 357 -14.06 -17.62 22.00
C GLU A 357 -13.60 -17.47 20.54
N GLN A 358 -13.93 -16.36 19.90
CA GLN A 358 -13.40 -16.03 18.58
C GLN A 358 -11.88 -15.83 18.63
N LEU A 359 -11.36 -15.15 19.66
CA LEU A 359 -9.92 -15.01 19.86
C LEU A 359 -9.20 -16.35 20.07
N VAL A 360 -9.82 -17.28 20.81
CA VAL A 360 -9.28 -18.65 21.00
C VAL A 360 -9.26 -19.42 19.69
N SER A 361 -10.38 -19.43 18.97
CA SER A 361 -10.48 -20.07 17.64
C SER A 361 -9.44 -19.48 16.70
N ALA A 362 -9.19 -18.18 16.83
CA ALA A 362 -8.21 -17.51 16.02
C ALA A 362 -6.80 -18.05 16.31
N VAL A 363 -6.42 -18.14 17.59
CA VAL A 363 -5.11 -18.69 17.97
C VAL A 363 -4.89 -20.13 17.48
N GLU A 364 -5.93 -20.96 17.51
CA GLU A 364 -5.85 -22.36 17.06
C GLU A 364 -5.53 -22.47 15.56
N GLU A 365 -5.97 -21.50 14.76
CA GLU A 365 -5.77 -21.45 13.30
C GLU A 365 -4.46 -20.75 12.88
N LEU A 366 -3.61 -20.31 13.82
CA LEU A 366 -2.35 -19.62 13.49
C LEU A 366 -1.32 -20.59 12.89
N PRO A 367 -0.85 -20.37 11.64
CA PRO A 367 0.31 -21.07 11.12
C PRO A 367 1.61 -20.62 11.82
N PHE A 368 2.65 -21.46 11.77
CA PHE A 368 3.98 -21.15 12.31
C PHE A 368 4.51 -19.79 11.86
N LEU A 369 5.20 -19.09 12.77
CA LEU A 369 5.80 -17.78 12.57
C LEU A 369 7.00 -17.86 11.62
N SER A 370 6.73 -17.71 10.33
CA SER A 370 7.71 -17.70 9.24
C SER A 370 7.98 -16.30 8.67
N SER A 371 7.20 -15.29 9.07
CA SER A 371 7.27 -13.93 8.55
C SER A 371 7.09 -12.85 9.64
N SER A 372 7.66 -11.67 9.39
CA SER A 372 7.51 -10.49 10.25
C SER A 372 6.05 -10.07 10.45
N SER A 373 5.19 -10.29 9.44
CA SER A 373 3.75 -10.05 9.58
C SER A 373 3.08 -10.96 10.60
N GLN A 374 3.49 -12.22 10.71
CA GLN A 374 2.92 -13.15 11.70
C GLN A 374 3.38 -12.82 13.12
N VAL A 375 4.62 -12.36 13.26
CA VAL A 375 5.19 -11.86 14.52
C VAL A 375 4.35 -10.69 15.04
N GLU A 376 4.06 -9.71 14.19
CA GLU A 376 3.23 -8.57 14.57
C GLU A 376 1.81 -9.00 14.96
N GLN A 377 1.21 -9.93 14.22
CA GLN A 377 -0.13 -10.47 14.52
C GLN A 377 -0.15 -11.21 15.87
N THR A 378 0.88 -11.99 16.17
CA THR A 378 1.00 -12.75 17.43
C THR A 378 1.15 -11.80 18.62
N SER A 379 1.98 -10.75 18.49
CA SER A 379 2.06 -9.67 19.48
C SER A 379 0.72 -8.98 19.68
N GLN A 380 -0.01 -8.71 18.61
CA GLN A 380 -1.33 -8.08 18.68
C GLN A 380 -2.36 -8.99 19.36
N LEU A 381 -2.36 -10.30 19.10
CA LEU A 381 -3.26 -11.25 19.78
C LEU A 381 -2.94 -11.37 21.26
N LEU A 382 -1.66 -11.47 21.63
CA LEU A 382 -1.24 -11.50 23.03
C LEU A 382 -1.66 -10.22 23.77
N TRP A 383 -1.52 -9.06 23.13
CA TRP A 383 -2.01 -7.79 23.66
C TRP A 383 -3.54 -7.77 23.84
N CYS A 384 -4.28 -8.50 23.02
CA CYS A 384 -5.75 -8.62 23.10
C CYS A 384 -6.18 -9.29 24.40
N PHE A 385 -5.58 -10.45 24.68
CA PHE A 385 -5.85 -11.20 25.90
C PHE A 385 -5.47 -10.37 27.14
N ALA A 386 -4.34 -9.66 27.07
CA ALA A 386 -3.88 -8.81 28.16
C ALA A 386 -4.79 -7.60 28.42
N ASP A 387 -5.29 -6.95 27.37
CA ASP A 387 -6.22 -5.84 27.54
C ASP A 387 -7.58 -6.32 28.05
N TRP A 388 -8.07 -7.48 27.57
CA TRP A 388 -9.26 -8.12 28.15
C TRP A 388 -9.09 -8.39 29.65
N ALA A 389 -7.96 -8.98 30.05
CA ALA A 389 -7.65 -9.30 31.46
C ALA A 389 -7.49 -8.04 32.33
N ARG A 390 -7.12 -6.90 31.72
CA ARG A 390 -6.97 -5.61 32.41
C ARG A 390 -8.31 -5.00 32.82
N GLN A 391 -9.40 -5.30 32.11
CA GLN A 391 -10.70 -4.69 32.37
C GLN A 391 -11.20 -5.06 33.78
N PRO A 392 -11.73 -4.11 34.58
CA PRO A 392 -12.13 -4.34 35.97
C PRO A 392 -13.08 -5.54 36.15
N GLU A 393 -14.05 -5.67 35.26
CA GLU A 393 -15.04 -6.75 35.23
C GLU A 393 -14.44 -8.12 34.93
N ASN A 394 -13.34 -8.18 34.17
CA ASN A 394 -12.68 -9.41 33.76
C ASN A 394 -11.47 -9.75 34.63
N SER A 395 -10.90 -8.78 35.34
CA SER A 395 -9.76 -8.98 36.24
C SER A 395 -10.05 -10.01 37.34
N ARG A 396 -11.33 -10.18 37.71
CA ARG A 396 -11.82 -11.20 38.65
C ARG A 396 -12.37 -12.45 37.94
N ALA A 397 -12.71 -12.36 36.66
CA ALA A 397 -13.17 -13.49 35.88
C ALA A 397 -11.97 -14.40 35.58
N ARG A 398 -12.12 -15.70 35.84
CA ARG A 398 -11.11 -16.68 35.42
C ARG A 398 -11.22 -16.86 33.91
N MET A 399 -10.09 -16.78 33.22
CA MET A 399 -10.01 -17.29 31.85
C MET A 399 -10.41 -18.76 31.86
N THR A 400 -11.15 -19.19 30.84
CA THR A 400 -11.45 -20.60 30.65
C THR A 400 -10.15 -21.35 30.33
N GLN A 401 -10.14 -22.67 30.55
CA GLN A 401 -8.96 -23.48 30.24
C GLN A 401 -8.56 -23.37 28.76
N ALA A 402 -9.53 -23.29 27.84
CA ALA A 402 -9.27 -23.09 26.41
C ALA A 402 -8.58 -21.75 26.13
N GLN A 403 -9.00 -20.69 26.81
CA GLN A 403 -8.38 -19.36 26.69
C GLN A 403 -6.96 -19.35 27.26
N CYS A 404 -6.73 -20.02 28.39
CA CYS A 404 -5.39 -20.19 28.94
C CYS A 404 -4.50 -20.96 27.97
N ASN A 405 -5.00 -22.07 27.39
CA ASN A 405 -4.25 -22.87 26.42
C ASN A 405 -3.91 -22.05 25.17
N ALA A 406 -4.84 -21.27 24.62
CA ALA A 406 -4.57 -20.37 23.50
C ALA A 406 -3.45 -19.37 23.81
N VAL A 407 -3.50 -18.70 24.97
CA VAL A 407 -2.42 -17.77 25.35
C VAL A 407 -1.09 -18.51 25.52
N LEU A 408 -1.10 -19.71 26.07
CA LEU A 408 0.10 -20.53 26.20
C LEU A 408 0.67 -20.94 24.84
N ASP A 409 -0.18 -21.33 23.89
CA ASP A 409 0.21 -21.66 22.53
C ASP A 409 0.79 -20.43 21.82
N LEU A 410 0.19 -19.25 21.95
CA LEU A 410 0.77 -17.99 21.45
C LEU A 410 2.17 -17.74 22.01
N LEU A 411 2.33 -17.89 23.34
CA LEU A 411 3.61 -17.68 24.01
C LEU A 411 4.66 -18.72 23.58
N GLN A 412 4.26 -19.96 23.32
CA GLN A 412 5.14 -21.00 22.79
C GLN A 412 5.54 -20.73 21.34
N HIS A 413 4.60 -20.29 20.50
CA HIS A 413 4.89 -19.88 19.12
C HIS A 413 5.90 -18.73 19.09
N MET A 414 5.73 -17.74 19.97
CA MET A 414 6.71 -16.68 20.15
C MET A 414 8.05 -17.24 20.59
N ALA A 415 8.09 -18.07 21.63
CA ALA A 415 9.32 -18.65 22.17
C ALA A 415 10.06 -19.62 21.22
N GLY A 416 9.49 -19.95 20.06
CA GLY A 416 10.07 -20.91 19.11
C GLY A 416 10.03 -22.34 19.65
N GLY A 417 8.99 -22.69 20.42
CA GLY A 417 8.83 -24.02 20.99
C GLY A 417 8.84 -25.11 19.91
N ALA A 418 9.72 -26.09 20.05
CA ALA A 418 9.80 -27.25 19.16
C ALA A 418 8.54 -28.11 19.35
N ARG A 419 7.59 -28.04 18.41
CA ARG A 419 6.69 -29.18 18.15
C ARG A 419 7.49 -30.19 17.33
N ASP A 420 7.28 -31.48 17.59
CA ASP A 420 8.02 -32.61 17.02
C ASP A 420 8.31 -32.46 15.51
N GLU A 421 9.45 -31.88 15.17
CA GLU A 421 9.92 -31.77 13.80
C GLU A 421 10.62 -33.07 13.42
N THR A 422 10.16 -33.64 12.31
CA THR A 422 10.75 -34.82 11.67
C THR A 422 12.20 -34.52 11.29
N ALA A 423 13.14 -35.32 11.80
CA ALA A 423 14.58 -35.11 11.66
C ALA A 423 15.01 -34.97 10.18
N GLY A 424 15.60 -33.83 9.80
CA GLY A 424 16.26 -33.70 8.50
C GLY A 424 16.48 -32.30 7.92
N LYS A 425 15.89 -31.22 8.49
CA LYS A 425 16.15 -29.85 8.05
C LYS A 425 16.77 -29.00 9.17
N PRO A 426 17.73 -28.11 8.86
CA PRO A 426 18.24 -27.15 9.84
C PRO A 426 17.08 -26.26 10.31
N PRO A 427 16.95 -26.01 11.63
CA PRO A 427 15.80 -25.29 12.16
C PRO A 427 15.80 -23.84 11.66
N PRO A 428 14.62 -23.28 11.32
CA PRO A 428 14.50 -21.86 11.02
C PRO A 428 14.98 -21.01 12.21
N LEU A 429 15.46 -19.78 11.93
CA LEU A 429 15.86 -18.82 12.97
C LEU A 429 14.74 -18.66 14.01
N PRO A 430 15.04 -18.57 15.32
CA PRO A 430 14.02 -18.48 16.34
C PRO A 430 13.09 -17.27 16.09
N PRO A 431 11.76 -17.44 16.08
CA PRO A 431 10.80 -16.38 15.77
C PRO A 431 11.01 -15.08 16.53
N LEU A 432 11.48 -15.14 17.78
CA LEU A 432 11.77 -13.95 18.60
C LEU A 432 12.86 -13.03 18.05
N GLN A 433 13.74 -13.48 17.15
CA GLN A 433 14.72 -12.60 16.50
C GLN A 433 14.07 -11.64 15.48
N GLN A 434 12.84 -11.94 15.05
CA GLN A 434 12.09 -11.12 14.10
C GLN A 434 11.28 -10.02 14.81
N PHE A 435 11.25 -10.00 16.14
CA PHE A 435 10.52 -9.00 16.92
C PHE A 435 11.31 -7.69 17.01
N ASP A 436 10.66 -6.57 16.70
CA ASP A 436 11.20 -5.25 17.02
C ASP A 436 11.04 -4.92 18.52
N ALA A 437 11.68 -3.83 18.96
CA ALA A 437 11.66 -3.41 20.36
C ALA A 437 10.23 -3.14 20.88
N ARG A 438 9.36 -2.58 20.04
CA ARG A 438 7.96 -2.28 20.40
C ARG A 438 7.16 -3.57 20.59
N GLN A 439 7.38 -4.56 19.75
CA GLN A 439 6.72 -5.86 19.83
C GLN A 439 7.14 -6.64 21.09
N LEU A 440 8.43 -6.57 21.47
CA LEU A 440 8.92 -7.14 22.73
C LEU A 440 8.32 -6.44 23.96
N ASP A 441 8.21 -5.10 23.93
CA ASP A 441 7.57 -4.32 25.00
C ASP A 441 6.10 -4.69 25.17
N MET A 442 5.36 -4.79 24.06
CA MET A 442 3.96 -5.20 24.08
C MET A 442 3.81 -6.61 24.66
N ALA A 443 4.70 -7.54 24.30
CA ALA A 443 4.65 -8.91 24.81
C ALA A 443 4.94 -8.99 26.31
N ALA A 444 5.97 -8.27 26.79
CA ALA A 444 6.32 -8.20 28.20
C ALA A 444 5.21 -7.57 29.04
N TRP A 445 4.64 -6.45 28.57
CA TRP A 445 3.49 -5.82 29.22
C TRP A 445 2.29 -6.77 29.29
N SER A 446 2.02 -7.48 28.19
CA SER A 446 0.87 -8.39 28.08
C SER A 446 0.98 -9.55 29.06
N LEU A 447 2.17 -10.15 29.20
CA LEU A 447 2.45 -11.16 30.21
C LEU A 447 2.24 -10.66 31.63
N GLY A 448 2.62 -9.41 31.92
CA GLY A 448 2.38 -8.78 33.21
C GLY A 448 0.90 -8.72 33.57
N LYS A 449 0.02 -8.47 32.59
CA LYS A 449 -1.44 -8.44 32.78
C LYS A 449 -2.07 -9.83 32.84
N LEU A 450 -1.52 -10.79 32.11
CA LEU A 450 -2.03 -12.16 32.05
C LEU A 450 -1.54 -13.05 33.21
N LYS A 451 -0.56 -12.59 33.99
CA LYS A 451 0.08 -13.38 35.06
C LYS A 451 -0.90 -13.99 36.07
N SER A 452 -1.98 -13.29 36.45
CA SER A 452 -2.99 -13.81 37.38
C SER A 452 -3.88 -14.90 36.79
N HIS A 453 -3.88 -15.06 35.46
CA HIS A 453 -4.73 -15.98 34.74
C HIS A 453 -3.98 -17.21 34.20
N LEU A 454 -2.64 -17.17 34.19
CA LEU A 454 -1.79 -18.21 33.60
C LEU A 454 -1.02 -19.02 34.66
N PRO A 455 -0.65 -20.28 34.36
CA PRO A 455 0.25 -21.05 35.22
C PRO A 455 1.60 -20.34 35.41
N ALA A 456 2.06 -20.21 36.65
CA ALA A 456 3.29 -19.50 37.00
C ALA A 456 4.53 -20.02 36.23
N ALA A 457 4.62 -21.34 36.02
CA ALA A 457 5.72 -21.95 35.28
C ALA A 457 5.78 -21.47 33.82
N ALA A 458 4.63 -21.32 33.17
CA ALA A 458 4.57 -20.86 31.79
C ALA A 458 4.89 -19.37 31.66
N VAL A 459 4.39 -18.54 32.59
CA VAL A 459 4.74 -17.11 32.64
C VAL A 459 6.25 -16.95 32.84
N THR A 460 6.84 -17.69 33.77
CA THR A 460 8.29 -17.68 34.01
C THR A 460 9.09 -18.11 32.79
N SER A 461 8.66 -19.18 32.11
CA SER A 461 9.30 -19.65 30.87
C SER A 461 9.25 -18.58 29.77
N ALA A 462 8.07 -18.00 29.51
CA ALA A 462 7.89 -16.96 28.49
C ALA A 462 8.69 -15.68 28.82
N CYS A 463 8.68 -15.22 30.08
CA CYS A 463 9.49 -14.09 30.53
C CYS A 463 10.99 -14.37 30.36
N THR A 464 11.45 -15.58 30.66
CA THR A 464 12.85 -15.98 30.48
C THR A 464 13.25 -15.97 29.00
N ALA A 465 12.40 -16.48 28.11
CA ALA A 465 12.61 -16.44 26.67
C ALA A 465 12.69 -15.00 26.15
N LEU A 466 11.73 -14.14 26.54
CA LEU A 466 11.72 -12.73 26.17
C LEU A 466 12.96 -11.99 26.68
N ALA A 467 13.36 -12.21 27.93
CA ALA A 467 14.55 -11.58 28.52
C ALA A 467 15.84 -12.01 27.80
N ARG A 468 15.98 -13.31 27.50
CA ARG A 468 17.12 -13.84 26.75
C ARG A 468 17.21 -13.23 25.35
N HIS A 469 16.08 -13.11 24.66
CA HIS A 469 16.04 -12.51 23.33
C HIS A 469 16.28 -11.00 23.34
N SER A 470 15.70 -10.29 24.31
CA SER A 470 15.91 -8.86 24.53
C SER A 470 17.40 -8.53 24.74
N ALA A 471 18.11 -9.34 25.52
CA ALA A 471 19.55 -9.19 25.74
C ALA A 471 20.40 -9.44 24.47
N SER A 472 19.91 -10.30 23.57
CA SER A 472 20.59 -10.63 22.30
C SER A 472 20.25 -9.69 21.14
N SER A 473 19.18 -8.90 21.25
CA SER A 473 18.66 -8.08 20.16
C SER A 473 19.49 -6.80 19.97
N GLU A 474 20.02 -6.62 18.76
CA GLU A 474 20.68 -5.40 18.30
C GLU A 474 19.75 -4.16 18.32
N ALA A 475 18.43 -4.37 18.36
CA ALA A 475 17.45 -3.29 18.47
C ALA A 475 17.42 -2.69 19.89
N MET A 476 17.59 -3.52 20.94
CA MET A 476 17.64 -3.03 22.33
C MET A 476 18.99 -2.44 22.71
N LYS A 477 20.09 -2.88 22.09
CA LYS A 477 21.42 -2.25 22.28
C LYS A 477 21.44 -0.77 21.86
N ARG A 478 20.45 -0.32 21.09
CA ARG A 478 20.32 1.06 20.59
C ARG A 478 19.19 1.88 21.24
N GLY A 479 18.43 1.36 22.22
CA GLY A 479 17.33 2.12 22.85
C GLY A 479 16.71 1.52 24.12
N SER A 480 16.42 2.42 25.08
CA SER A 480 15.59 2.36 26.31
C SER A 480 15.40 1.03 27.07
N TRP A 481 16.07 0.91 28.23
CA TRP A 481 16.06 -0.22 29.19
C TRP A 481 14.75 -0.45 29.98
N ARG A 482 13.63 0.15 29.58
CA ARG A 482 12.36 0.08 30.33
C ARG A 482 11.75 -1.34 30.36
N SER A 483 12.04 -2.16 29.34
CA SER A 483 11.52 -3.52 29.18
C SER A 483 12.11 -4.51 30.21
N ALA A 484 13.40 -4.38 30.52
CA ALA A 484 14.07 -5.23 31.50
C ALA A 484 13.54 -4.97 32.93
N ALA A 485 13.22 -3.71 33.25
CA ALA A 485 12.63 -3.33 34.53
C ALA A 485 11.19 -3.85 34.71
N ALA A 486 10.36 -3.79 33.66
CA ALA A 486 9.00 -4.33 33.71
C ALA A 486 8.98 -5.86 33.85
N ALA A 487 9.88 -6.57 33.16
CA ALA A 487 10.04 -8.03 33.31
C ALA A 487 10.57 -8.42 34.70
N TRP A 488 11.44 -7.60 35.29
CA TRP A 488 11.96 -7.74 36.65
C TRP A 488 10.86 -7.58 37.72
N GLU A 489 10.01 -6.56 37.60
CA GLU A 489 8.86 -6.34 38.51
C GLU A 489 7.83 -7.47 38.43
N ALA A 490 7.58 -8.01 37.23
CA ALA A 490 6.70 -9.16 37.04
C ALA A 490 7.23 -10.45 37.74
N GLY A 491 8.53 -10.55 38.03
CA GLY A 491 9.20 -11.74 38.58
C GLY A 491 9.24 -11.85 40.11
N GLN A 492 8.93 -10.80 40.88
CA GLN A 492 9.18 -10.74 42.34
C GLN A 492 8.35 -11.69 43.23
N GLY A 493 7.54 -12.60 42.65
CA GLY A 493 6.73 -13.56 43.41
C GLY A 493 7.39 -14.92 43.70
N ALA A 494 8.49 -15.27 43.03
CA ALA A 494 9.15 -16.57 43.19
C ALA A 494 10.34 -16.44 44.17
N ARG A 495 10.11 -16.76 45.45
CA ARG A 495 11.17 -16.90 46.45
C ARG A 495 11.93 -18.21 46.23
N THR A 496 12.68 -18.29 45.14
CA THR A 496 13.89 -19.12 44.93
C THR A 496 14.23 -19.07 43.43
N TRP A 497 15.30 -18.34 43.11
CA TRP A 497 15.99 -18.50 41.82
C TRP A 497 17.29 -19.28 42.09
N PRO A 498 17.74 -20.18 41.19
CA PRO A 498 19.01 -20.89 41.37
C PRO A 498 20.19 -19.91 41.33
N THR A 499 21.21 -20.21 42.14
CA THR A 499 22.48 -19.49 42.32
C THR A 499 23.28 -19.23 41.03
N ALA A 500 22.85 -19.77 39.88
CA ALA A 500 23.48 -19.59 38.58
C ALA A 500 23.31 -18.17 37.98
N PHE A 501 22.38 -17.35 38.47
CA PHE A 501 22.15 -16.00 37.94
C PHE A 501 23.13 -14.93 38.46
N MET A 502 23.88 -15.20 39.55
CA MET A 502 24.85 -14.26 40.12
C MET A 502 26.24 -14.29 39.45
N ALA A 503 26.46 -15.16 38.46
CA ALA A 503 27.75 -15.25 37.77
C ALA A 503 27.95 -14.24 36.63
N TRP A 504 27.09 -13.20 36.52
CA TRP A 504 27.23 -12.15 35.51
C TRP A 504 27.77 -10.84 36.12
N PRO A 505 29.01 -10.44 35.82
CA PRO A 505 29.63 -9.24 36.40
C PRO A 505 28.81 -7.96 36.17
N ALA A 506 28.20 -7.82 35.00
CA ALA A 506 27.38 -6.65 34.65
C ALA A 506 26.09 -6.53 35.49
N LEU A 507 25.51 -7.66 35.94
CA LEU A 507 24.30 -7.67 36.76
C LEU A 507 24.63 -7.35 38.23
N ALA A 508 25.76 -7.83 38.73
CA ALA A 508 26.26 -7.49 40.06
C ALA A 508 26.61 -5.99 40.18
N THR A 509 27.20 -5.39 39.14
CA THR A 509 27.46 -3.95 39.08
C THR A 509 26.18 -3.12 39.07
N TRP A 510 25.12 -3.59 38.39
CA TRP A 510 23.81 -2.92 38.39
C TRP A 510 23.11 -2.97 39.75
N ILE A 511 23.11 -4.13 40.43
CA ILE A 511 22.54 -4.26 41.79
C ILE A 511 23.27 -3.33 42.78
N ALA A 512 24.61 -3.24 42.68
CA ALA A 512 25.40 -2.33 43.51
C ALA A 512 25.10 -0.85 43.24
N GLN A 513 24.88 -0.46 41.97
CA GLN A 513 24.52 0.90 41.59
C GLN A 513 23.11 1.29 42.06
N CYS A 514 22.14 0.38 41.99
CA CYS A 514 20.78 0.61 42.51
C CYS A 514 20.75 0.71 44.05
N ALA A 515 21.57 -0.08 44.75
CA ALA A 515 21.70 -0.01 46.20
C ALA A 515 22.37 1.30 46.66
N ALA A 516 23.37 1.79 45.93
CA ALA A 516 24.00 3.08 46.18
C ALA A 516 23.05 4.27 45.91
N TRP A 517 22.16 4.14 44.93
CA TRP A 517 21.16 5.16 44.60
C TRP A 517 20.06 5.30 45.67
N GLN A 518 19.69 4.22 46.37
CA GLN A 518 18.72 4.27 47.47
C GLN A 518 19.26 4.89 48.77
N GLN A 519 20.57 4.93 48.98
CA GLN A 519 21.17 5.47 50.22
C GLN A 519 21.50 6.98 50.15
N GLY A 520 21.31 7.61 48.98
CA GLY A 520 21.83 8.95 48.69
C GLY A 520 20.81 10.10 48.63
N TRP A 521 19.66 10.02 49.29
CA TRP A 521 18.72 11.16 49.37
C TRP A 521 18.52 11.64 50.82
N PRO A 522 18.82 12.92 51.14
CA PRO A 522 18.45 13.50 52.42
C PRO A 522 16.94 13.72 52.45
N ARG A 523 16.28 13.22 53.51
CA ARG A 523 14.91 13.62 53.84
C ARG A 523 14.94 15.08 54.27
N GLN A 524 14.42 15.98 53.44
CA GLN A 524 13.99 17.30 53.92
C GLN A 524 12.68 17.14 54.68
N THR A 525 12.69 17.60 55.93
CA THR A 525 11.54 17.89 56.78
C THR A 525 10.70 19.02 56.23
#